data_AF-A0A7Y8UVR5-F1
#
_entry.id   AF-A0A7Y8UVR5-F1
#
_cell.length_a   1.000
_cell.length_b   1.000
_cell.length_c   1.000
_cell.angle_alpha   90.00
_cell.angle_beta   90.00
_cell.angle_gamma   90.00
#
_symmetry.space_group_name_H-M   'P 1'
#
loop_
_entity.id
_entity.type
_entity.pdbx_description
1 polymer ?
#
loop_
_entity_poly.entity_id
_entity_poly.type
_entity_poly.pdbx_seq_one_letter_code
_entity_poly.pdbx_strand_id
1 'polypeptide(L)' 'SLVAAGLGVSIQPDMTYRPWSLEGDIIEARPIADLSQTLDVGLAWRRGTARPALVDPFLTVAREQPHPRKPSI' A
#
# COMPACT_ATOMS: atom_id res chain seq x y z
N SER A 1 -7.19 -13.68 -4.85
CA SER A 1 -8.09 -14.72 -5.38
C SER A 1 -8.78 -15.51 -4.28
N LEU A 2 -8.11 -16.00 -3.23
CA LEU A 2 -8.78 -16.72 -2.12
C LEU A 2 -9.95 -15.94 -1.47
N VAL A 3 -9.75 -14.67 -1.13
CA VAL A 3 -10.82 -13.82 -0.56
C VAL A 3 -11.98 -13.64 -1.55
N ALA A 4 -11.66 -13.34 -2.81
CA ALA A 4 -12.68 -13.16 -3.85
C ALA A 4 -13.46 -14.44 -4.17
N ALA A 5 -12.82 -15.60 -4.04
CA ALA A 5 -13.44 -16.92 -4.18
C ALA A 5 -14.25 -17.35 -2.93
N GLY A 6 -14.39 -16.49 -1.92
CA GLY A 6 -15.14 -16.80 -0.70
C GLY A 6 -14.44 -17.78 0.23
N LEU A 7 -13.13 -18.03 0.06
CA LEU A 7 -12.36 -18.99 0.85
C LEU A 7 -11.80 -18.40 2.15
N GLY A 8 -12.17 -17.17 2.50
CA GLY A 8 -11.82 -16.54 3.77
C GLY A 8 -11.75 -15.02 3.70
N VAL A 9 -11.22 -14.43 4.77
CA VAL A 9 -10.97 -12.99 4.91
C VAL A 9 -9.48 -12.72 5.09
N SER A 10 -9.04 -11.50 4.80
CA SER A 10 -7.66 -11.08 4.96
C SER A 10 -7.59 -9.65 5.49
N ILE A 11 -6.57 -9.37 6.29
CA ILE A 11 -6.19 -8.02 6.70
C ILE A 11 -4.94 -7.65 5.91
N GLN A 12 -5.00 -6.55 5.15
CA GLN A 12 -3.88 -6.10 4.34
C GLN A 12 -3.73 -4.57 4.42
N PRO A 13 -2.54 -4.02 4.16
CA PRO A 13 -2.37 -2.59 4.03
C PRO A 13 -3.14 -2.06 2.82
N ASP A 14 -3.69 -0.85 2.95
CA ASP A 14 -4.49 -0.19 1.92
C ASP A 14 -3.80 -0.11 0.55
N MET A 15 -2.46 -0.04 0.53
CA MET A 15 -1.66 0.01 -0.71
C MET A 15 -1.85 -1.22 -1.62
N THR A 16 -2.34 -2.33 -1.06
CA THR A 16 -2.53 -3.59 -1.78
C THR A 16 -3.96 -3.78 -2.27
N TYR A 17 -4.89 -2.94 -1.82
CA TYR A 17 -6.30 -3.09 -2.16
C TYR A 17 -6.55 -2.79 -3.64
N ARG A 18 -7.27 -3.70 -4.27
CA ARG A 18 -7.91 -3.51 -5.57
C ARG A 18 -9.31 -4.12 -5.51
N PRO A 19 -10.30 -3.54 -6.19
CA PRO A 19 -11.69 -4.00 -6.09
C PRO A 19 -11.97 -5.34 -6.78
N TRP A 20 -10.96 -5.98 -7.38
CA TRP A 20 -11.13 -7.19 -8.18
C TRP A 20 -9.99 -8.19 -7.97
N SER A 21 -10.27 -9.49 -8.06
CA SER A 21 -9.28 -10.56 -8.19
C SER A 21 -8.56 -10.49 -9.55
N LEU A 22 -7.60 -11.38 -9.80
CA LEU A 22 -7.02 -11.47 -11.15
C LEU A 22 -8.04 -12.04 -12.15
N GLU A 23 -8.96 -12.86 -11.65
CA GLU A 23 -10.04 -13.51 -12.38
C GLU A 23 -11.23 -12.57 -12.62
N GLY A 24 -11.23 -11.38 -12.00
CA GLY A 24 -12.26 -10.35 -12.16
C GLY A 24 -13.37 -10.36 -11.10
N ASP A 25 -13.30 -11.27 -10.13
CA ASP A 25 -14.25 -11.35 -9.01
C ASP A 25 -14.10 -10.16 -8.06
N ILE A 26 -15.20 -9.65 -7.52
CA ILE A 26 -15.19 -8.46 -6.67
C ILE A 26 -14.56 -8.77 -5.30
N ILE A 27 -13.77 -7.82 -4.79
CA ILE A 27 -13.27 -7.80 -3.42
C ILE A 27 -13.81 -6.54 -2.74
N GLU A 28 -14.54 -6.70 -1.64
CA GLU A 28 -14.91 -5.60 -0.76
C GLU A 28 -13.87 -5.39 0.34
N ALA A 29 -13.65 -4.15 0.73
CA ALA A 29 -12.79 -3.78 1.86
C ALA A 29 -13.58 -3.00 2.90
N ARG A 30 -13.23 -3.18 4.18
CA ARG A 30 -13.82 -2.46 5.31
C ARG A 30 -12.72 -1.89 6.19
N PRO A 31 -12.89 -0.67 6.73
CA PRO A 31 -11.93 -0.14 7.69
C PRO A 31 -11.95 -0.97 8.98
N ILE A 32 -10.78 -1.12 9.60
CA ILE A 32 -10.65 -1.74 10.92
C ILE A 32 -10.90 -0.66 11.98
N ALA A 33 -11.86 -0.92 12.87
CA ALA A 33 -12.15 -0.01 13.98
C ALA A 33 -10.94 0.11 14.93
N ASP A 34 -10.69 1.32 15.41
CA ASP A 34 -9.64 1.64 16.39
C ASP A 34 -8.20 1.25 15.96
N LEU A 35 -7.92 1.21 14.66
CA LEU A 35 -6.57 0.96 14.16
C LEU A 35 -5.65 2.16 14.47
N SER A 36 -4.83 2.05 15.51
CA SER A 36 -3.90 3.10 15.95
C SER A 36 -2.48 2.92 15.41
N GLN A 37 -2.18 1.79 14.77
CA GLN A 37 -0.87 1.46 14.22
C GLN A 37 -0.98 1.31 12.70
N THR A 38 -0.26 2.15 11.97
CA THR A 38 -0.18 2.11 10.51
C THR A 38 1.07 1.36 10.04
N LEU A 39 1.05 0.92 8.79
CA LEU A 39 2.26 0.42 8.13
C LEU A 39 3.06 1.60 7.58
N ASP A 40 4.27 1.80 8.11
CA ASP A 40 5.22 2.76 7.57
C ASP A 40 6.07 2.13 6.47
N VAL A 41 6.21 2.83 5.34
CA VAL A 41 7.06 2.43 4.22
C VAL A 41 8.22 3.42 4.08
N GLY A 42 9.44 2.89 4.00
CA GLY A 42 10.66 3.70 3.94
C GLY A 42 11.64 3.22 2.87
N LEU A 43 12.63 4.08 2.61
CA LEU A 43 13.76 3.79 1.72
C LEU A 43 15.03 3.70 2.56
N ALA A 44 15.89 2.73 2.26
CA ALA A 44 17.15 2.50 2.97
C ALA A 44 18.32 2.40 2.00
N TRP A 45 19.50 2.86 2.45
CA TRP A 45 20.76 2.77 1.71
C TRP A 45 21.93 2.54 2.67
N ARG A 46 23.08 2.15 2.12
CA ARG A 46 24.29 1.92 2.92
C ARG A 46 24.77 3.24 3.54
N ARG A 47 25.03 3.22 4.85
CA ARG A 47 25.65 4.34 5.55
C ARG A 47 27.09 4.55 5.05
N GLY A 48 27.48 5.81 4.81
CA GLY A 48 28.84 6.18 4.40
C GLY A 48 29.12 6.11 2.90
N THR A 49 28.16 5.67 2.08
CA THR A 49 28.28 5.76 0.62
C THR A 49 27.59 7.02 0.09
N ALA A 50 28.20 7.66 -0.90
CA ALA A 50 27.51 8.69 -1.68
C ALA A 50 26.26 8.09 -2.34
N ARG A 51 25.14 8.80 -2.27
CA ARG A 51 23.92 8.41 -2.99
C ARG A 51 24.18 8.51 -4.49
N PRO A 52 23.77 7.52 -5.30
CA PRO A 52 23.77 7.66 -6.75
C PRO A 52 23.01 8.92 -7.18
N ALA A 53 23.45 9.58 -8.25
CA ALA A 53 22.88 10.86 -8.69
C ALA A 53 21.37 10.82 -8.96
N LEU A 54 20.82 9.64 -9.30
CA LEU A 54 19.40 9.45 -9.57
C LEU A 54 18.53 9.28 -8.32
N VAL A 55 19.11 9.14 -7.13
CA VAL A 55 18.33 8.96 -5.89
C VAL A 55 17.58 10.24 -5.51
N ASP A 56 18.22 11.41 -5.62
CA ASP A 56 17.57 12.65 -5.20
C ASP A 56 16.36 13.02 -6.09
N PRO A 57 16.45 12.92 -7.44
CA PRO A 57 15.27 13.06 -8.30
C PRO A 57 14.16 12.04 -7.99
N PHE A 58 14.53 10.79 -7.72
CA PHE A 58 13.56 9.75 -7.34
C PHE A 58 12.85 10.09 -6.03
N LEU A 59 13.58 10.57 -5.01
CA LEU A 59 13.01 10.93 -3.71
C LEU A 59 12.02 12.10 -3.81
N THR A 60 12.23 13.05 -4.72
CA THR A 60 11.27 14.12 -4.99
C THR A 60 9.92 13.53 -5.43
N VAL A 61 9.93 12.67 -6.45
CA VAL A 61 8.71 12.03 -6.98
C VAL A 61 8.06 11.10 -5.96
N ALA A 62 8.86 10.30 -5.25
CA ALA A 62 8.37 9.32 -4.29
C ALA A 62 7.69 9.96 -3.07
N ARG A 63 8.06 11.20 -2.68
CA ARG A 63 7.48 11.91 -1.54
C ARG A 63 6.22 12.70 -1.88
N GLU A 64 6.01 13.05 -3.16
CA GLU A 64 4.87 13.86 -3.60
C GLU A 64 3.53 13.10 -3.65
N GLN A 65 3.48 11.83 -3.23
CA GLN A 65 2.25 11.04 -3.21
C GLN A 65 1.84 10.46 -1.84
N PRO A 66 1.40 11.29 -0.88
CA PRO A 66 0.36 10.85 0.04
C PRO A 66 -0.99 11.03 -0.66
N HIS A 67 -1.55 9.97 -1.24
CA HIS A 67 -2.93 10.01 -1.72
C HIS A 67 -3.86 9.80 -0.50
N PRO A 68 -4.62 10.80 -0.02
CA PRO A 68 -5.70 10.53 0.91
C PRO A 68 -6.80 9.81 0.12
N ARG A 69 -6.81 8.48 0.13
CA ARG A 69 -7.93 7.74 -0.44
C ARG A 69 -9.13 7.90 0.49
N LYS A 70 -10.23 8.42 -0.05
CA LYS A 70 -11.54 8.41 0.62
C LYS A 70 -11.89 6.97 1.01
N PRO A 71 -12.50 6.74 2.18
CA PRO A 71 -12.99 5.42 2.56
C PRO A 71 -13.88 4.88 1.45
N SER A 72 -13.59 3.68 0.96
CA SER A 72 -14.57 2.93 0.17
C SER A 72 -15.71 2.56 1.11
N ILE A 73 -16.93 2.96 0.70
CA ILE A 73 -18.20 2.79 1.41
C ILE A 73 -18.49 1.29 1.63
#